data_AF-A0A6B1FEK2-F1
#
_entry.id   AF-A0A6B1FEK2-F1
#
_cell.length_a   1.000
_cell.length_b   1.000
_cell.length_c   1.000
_cell.angle_alpha   90.00
_cell.angle_beta   90.00
_cell.angle_gamma   90.00
#
_symmetry.space_group_name_H-M   'P 1'
#
loop_
_entity.id
_entity.type
_entity.pdbx_description
1 polymer ?
#
loop_
_entity_poly.entity_id
_entity_poly.type
_entity_poly.pdbx_seq_one_letter_code
_entity_poly.pdbx_strand_id
1 'polypeptide(L)'
;LDMALGVEVRLPFLDHHLFEYLNRLALALLTHHPREKHLLREAMRTHIPAPVYNRVKRPFMAPSAVGTAGPLHDFLQDTLRGDALKAVPFVDAAAVADILDGLPGLAERDRGSVDSLLLMLASVAVLQERWGL
;
A
#
# COMPACT_ATOMS: atom_id res chain seq x y z
N LEU A 1 -1.20 3.44 -15.21
CA LEU A 1 -0.77 4.80 -15.57
C LEU A 1 0.13 4.77 -16.79
N ASP A 2 1.16 3.93 -16.83
CA ASP A 2 2.16 4.00 -17.91
C ASP A 2 1.63 3.54 -19.28
N MET A 3 1.21 2.27 -19.41
CA MET A 3 0.66 1.74 -20.67
C MET A 3 -0.60 2.48 -21.13
N ALA A 4 -1.44 2.90 -20.19
CA ALA A 4 -2.64 3.68 -20.49
C ALA A 4 -2.33 5.06 -21.11
N LEU A 5 -1.11 5.56 -20.91
CA LEU A 5 -0.61 6.81 -21.47
C LEU A 5 0.41 6.56 -22.61
N GLY A 6 0.55 5.33 -23.10
CA GLY A 6 1.49 4.98 -24.17
C GLY A 6 2.97 5.00 -23.73
N VAL A 7 3.27 4.92 -22.43
CA VAL A 7 4.63 4.96 -21.88
C VAL A 7 5.07 3.56 -21.45
N GLU A 8 6.21 3.10 -21.97
CA GLU A 8 6.85 1.85 -21.53
C GLU A 8 7.67 2.06 -20.25
N VAL A 9 7.30 1.37 -19.17
CA VAL A 9 8.08 1.31 -17.94
C VAL A 9 8.87 0.01 -17.88
N ARG A 10 10.18 0.14 -17.68
CA ARG A 10 11.09 -0.99 -17.43
C ARG A 10 11.41 -1.08 -15.95
N LEU A 11 11.56 -2.31 -15.46
CA LEU A 11 11.82 -2.63 -14.06
C LEU A 11 13.18 -3.34 -13.92
N PRO A 12 14.33 -2.64 -13.97
CA PRO A 12 15.65 -3.26 -14.04
C PRO A 12 15.96 -4.23 -12.88
N PHE A 13 15.37 -4.01 -11.70
CA PHE A 13 15.55 -4.90 -10.55
C PHE A 13 14.76 -6.21 -10.65
N LEU A 14 13.89 -6.37 -11.66
CA LEU A 14 13.20 -7.62 -11.98
C LEU A 14 13.87 -8.37 -13.14
N ASP A 15 15.11 -8.01 -13.49
CA ASP A 15 15.88 -8.75 -14.46
C ASP A 15 16.23 -10.16 -13.96
N HIS A 16 16.04 -11.16 -14.83
CA HIS A 16 16.25 -12.57 -14.47
C HIS A 16 17.72 -12.93 -14.24
N HIS A 17 18.67 -12.33 -14.96
CA HIS A 17 20.09 -12.58 -14.73
C HIS A 17 20.54 -12.02 -13.38
N LEU A 18 20.05 -10.84 -13.01
CA LEU A 18 20.26 -10.28 -11.68
C LEU A 18 19.71 -11.22 -10.60
N PHE A 19 18.49 -11.71 -10.78
CA PHE A 19 17.85 -12.62 -9.82
C PHE A 19 18.62 -13.95 -9.69
N GLU A 20 18.98 -14.58 -10.81
CA GLU A 20 19.75 -15.83 -10.85
C GLU A 20 21.10 -15.71 -10.16
N TYR A 21 21.79 -14.57 -10.30
CA TYR A 21 23.04 -14.30 -9.61
C TYR A 21 22.82 -14.15 -8.09
N LEU A 22 21.88 -13.29 -7.69
CA LEU A 22 21.62 -13.02 -6.27
C LEU A 22 21.15 -14.25 -5.50
N ASN A 23 20.40 -15.14 -6.15
CA ASN A 23 19.88 -16.38 -5.54
C ASN A 23 20.99 -17.39 -5.18
N ARG A 24 22.23 -17.19 -5.64
CA ARG A 24 23.40 -18.02 -5.31
C ARG A 24 24.20 -17.45 -4.12
N LEU A 25 23.87 -16.25 -3.64
CA LEU A 25 24.61 -15.59 -2.58
C LEU A 25 24.09 -15.99 -1.19
N ALA A 26 24.97 -16.00 -0.20
CA ALA A 26 24.56 -16.18 1.19
C ALA A 26 23.66 -15.02 1.65
N LEU A 27 22.55 -15.34 2.32
CA LEU A 27 21.57 -14.34 2.78
C LEU A 27 22.18 -13.23 3.66
N ALA A 28 23.21 -13.57 4.43
CA ALA A 28 23.96 -12.64 5.27
C ALA A 28 24.67 -11.52 4.47
N LEU A 29 24.91 -11.72 3.17
CA LEU A 29 25.45 -10.67 2.29
C LEU A 29 24.35 -9.70 1.85
N LEU A 30 23.15 -10.20 1.60
CA LEU A 30 22.01 -9.40 1.12
C LEU A 30 21.48 -8.45 2.19
N THR A 31 21.52 -8.88 3.46
CA THR A 31 20.96 -8.15 4.61
C THR A 31 21.93 -8.14 5.78
N HIS A 32 22.06 -6.99 6.43
CA HIS A 32 22.87 -6.85 7.65
C HIS A 32 22.11 -5.98 8.65
N HIS A 33 21.46 -6.60 9.64
CA HIS A 33 20.65 -5.87 10.63
C HIS A 33 21.47 -4.78 11.34
N PRO A 34 20.87 -3.60 11.61
CA PRO A 34 19.48 -3.19 11.34
C PRO A 34 19.24 -2.62 9.93
N ARG A 35 20.19 -2.76 9.00
CA ARG A 35 20.20 -2.07 7.72
C ARG A 35 19.79 -2.97 6.55
N GLU A 36 18.62 -2.68 5.99
CA GLU A 36 18.10 -3.35 4.80
C GLU A 36 18.92 -3.03 3.53
N LYS A 37 18.87 -3.96 2.56
CA LYS A 37 19.47 -3.82 1.23
C LYS A 37 20.98 -3.56 1.29
N HIS A 38 21.69 -4.26 2.18
CA HIS A 38 23.10 -3.97 2.48
C HIS A 38 23.98 -4.09 1.24
N LEU A 39 23.96 -5.24 0.55
CA LEU A 39 24.73 -5.47 -0.67
C LEU A 39 24.49 -4.39 -1.73
N LEU A 40 23.22 -4.04 -1.99
CA LEU A 40 22.87 -3.00 -2.95
C LEU A 40 23.43 -1.63 -2.56
N ARG A 41 23.38 -1.28 -1.27
CA ARG A 41 23.91 -0.01 -0.78
C ARG A 41 25.42 0.06 -0.94
N GLU A 42 26.14 -1.03 -0.62
CA GLU A 42 27.59 -1.09 -0.80
C GLU A 42 27.97 -1.02 -2.29
N ALA A 43 27.28 -1.78 -3.15
CA ALA A 43 27.50 -1.73 -4.60
C ALA A 43 27.28 -0.33 -5.20
N MET A 44 26.35 0.45 -4.64
CA MET A 44 26.03 1.80 -5.12
C MET A 44 26.78 2.91 -4.39
N ARG A 45 27.62 2.60 -3.38
CA ARG A 45 28.22 3.59 -2.46
C ARG A 45 28.97 4.72 -3.17
N THR A 46 29.64 4.41 -4.28
CA THR A 46 30.40 5.37 -5.09
C THR A 46 29.56 6.07 -6.16
N HIS A 47 28.31 5.64 -6.36
CA HIS A 47 27.42 6.14 -7.41
C HIS A 47 26.31 7.06 -6.89
N ILE A 48 26.08 7.11 -5.57
CA ILE A 48 25.03 7.93 -4.96
C ILE A 48 25.58 8.84 -3.86
N PRO A 49 24.98 10.02 -3.63
CA PRO A 49 25.36 10.91 -2.54
C PRO A 49 25.16 10.27 -1.16
N ALA A 50 26.00 10.67 -0.19
CA ALA A 50 25.93 10.19 1.20
C ALA A 50 24.52 10.32 1.83
N PRO A 51 23.74 11.41 1.59
CA PRO A 51 22.36 11.50 2.09
C PRO A 51 21.43 10.40 1.55
N VAL A 52 21.59 9.98 0.29
CA VAL A 52 20.78 8.89 -0.31
C VAL A 52 21.23 7.54 0.24
N TYR A 53 22.55 7.32 0.31
CA TYR A 53 23.14 6.11 0.87
C TYR A 53 22.71 5.86 2.32
N ASN A 54 22.63 6.91 3.16
CA ASN A 54 22.24 6.81 4.57
C ASN A 54 20.72 6.87 4.81
N ARG A 55 19.90 7.08 3.77
CA ARG A 55 18.45 7.20 3.91
C ARG A 55 17.80 5.87 4.34
N VAL A 56 16.90 5.96 5.32
CA VAL A 56 16.01 4.87 5.74
C VAL A 56 15.06 4.53 4.60
N LYS A 57 14.85 3.24 4.33
CA LYS A 57 13.88 2.79 3.32
C LYS A 57 12.51 3.37 3.67
N ARG A 58 11.88 3.99 2.68
CA ARG A 58 10.48 4.41 2.77
C ARG A 58 9.73 3.78 1.60
N PRO A 59 8.60 3.10 1.84
CA PRO A 59 7.74 2.67 0.76
C PRO A 59 7.27 3.91 -0.02
N PHE A 60 7.09 3.75 -1.32
CA PHE A 60 6.32 4.72 -2.08
C PHE A 60 4.86 4.53 -1.71
N MET A 61 4.27 5.53 -1.08
CA MET A 61 2.85 5.56 -0.74
C MET A 61 2.18 6.56 -1.67
N ALA A 62 1.12 6.14 -2.36
CA ALA A 62 0.27 7.08 -3.06
C ALA A 62 -0.38 8.04 -2.04
N PRO A 63 -0.69 9.29 -2.42
CA PRO A 63 -1.54 10.15 -1.61
C PRO A 63 -2.83 9.41 -1.23
N SER A 64 -3.33 9.66 -0.02
CA SER A 64 -4.61 9.10 0.42
C SER A 64 -5.69 9.46 -0.61
N ALA A 65 -6.37 8.44 -1.10
CA ALA A 65 -7.56 8.56 -1.93
C ALA A 65 -8.79 8.82 -1.04
N VAL A 66 -8.76 8.38 0.23
CA VAL A 66 -9.86 8.59 1.18
C VAL A 66 -9.84 10.02 1.70
N GLY A 67 -10.61 10.87 1.02
CA GLY A 67 -10.93 12.20 1.47
C GLY A 67 -12.09 12.24 2.48
N THR A 68 -12.45 13.45 2.89
CA THR A 68 -13.64 13.75 3.70
C THR A 68 -14.83 14.22 2.86
N ALA A 69 -14.68 14.20 1.53
CA ALA A 69 -15.69 14.62 0.58
C ALA A 69 -15.36 14.02 -0.80
N GLY A 70 -16.36 14.03 -1.68
CA GLY A 70 -16.24 13.63 -3.08
C GLY A 70 -16.65 12.18 -3.34
N PRO A 71 -16.65 11.75 -4.61
CA PRO A 71 -17.34 10.53 -5.01
C PRO A 71 -16.87 9.24 -4.33
N LEU A 72 -15.57 9.14 -4.03
CA LEU A 72 -15.03 7.98 -3.30
C LEU A 72 -15.43 8.00 -1.83
N HIS A 73 -15.49 9.18 -1.21
CA HIS A 73 -15.96 9.31 0.16
C HIS A 73 -17.43 8.87 0.27
N ASP A 74 -18.28 9.40 -0.62
CA ASP A 74 -19.71 9.08 -0.65
C ASP A 74 -19.93 7.58 -0.91
N PHE A 75 -19.19 7.02 -1.87
CA PHE A 75 -19.22 5.57 -2.14
C PHE A 75 -18.83 4.73 -0.92
N LEU A 76 -17.77 5.12 -0.19
CA LEU A 76 -17.34 4.41 1.01
C LEU A 76 -18.38 4.52 2.13
N GLN A 77 -18.97 5.70 2.33
CA GLN A 77 -20.03 5.90 3.32
C GLN A 77 -21.25 5.02 3.02
N ASP A 78 -21.72 5.03 1.78
CA ASP A 78 -22.90 4.27 1.37
C ASP A 78 -22.65 2.75 1.46
N THR A 79 -21.52 2.30 0.92
CA THR A 79 -21.18 0.86 0.86
C THR A 79 -20.93 0.27 2.24
N LEU A 80 -20.14 0.96 3.07
CA LEU A 80 -19.72 0.44 4.37
C LEU A 80 -20.78 0.62 5.46
N ARG A 81 -21.78 1.48 5.27
CA ARG A 81 -22.95 1.59 6.15
C ARG A 81 -24.14 0.75 5.67
N GLY A 82 -24.04 0.18 4.47
CA GLY A 82 -25.06 -0.66 3.85
C GLY A 82 -25.25 -2.02 4.53
N ASP A 83 -26.34 -2.69 4.16
CA ASP A 83 -26.70 -3.99 4.74
C ASP A 83 -25.76 -5.12 4.28
N ALA A 84 -25.11 -4.97 3.14
CA ALA A 84 -24.12 -5.93 2.65
C ALA A 84 -22.96 -6.10 3.65
N LEU A 85 -22.41 -5.01 4.21
CA LEU A 85 -21.34 -5.13 5.21
C LEU A 85 -21.85 -5.77 6.50
N LYS A 86 -23.09 -5.47 6.92
CA LYS A 86 -23.71 -6.07 8.12
C LYS A 86 -23.92 -7.58 7.99
N ALA A 87 -24.08 -8.07 6.77
CA ALA A 87 -24.21 -9.49 6.48
C ALA A 87 -22.86 -10.24 6.55
N VAL A 88 -21.72 -9.54 6.64
CA VAL A 88 -20.40 -10.16 6.74
C VAL A 88 -20.13 -10.58 8.18
N PRO A 89 -20.01 -11.90 8.48
CA PRO A 89 -20.03 -12.40 9.85
C PRO A 89 -18.77 -12.10 10.68
N PHE A 90 -17.68 -11.70 10.01
CA PHE A 90 -16.38 -11.42 10.65
C PHE A 90 -16.02 -9.93 10.65
N VAL A 91 -16.96 -9.04 10.32
CA VAL A 91 -16.77 -7.58 10.35
C VAL A 91 -17.71 -6.96 11.38
N ASP A 92 -17.14 -6.13 12.26
CA ASP A 92 -17.91 -5.29 13.17
C ASP A 92 -18.34 -3.99 12.46
N ALA A 93 -19.60 -3.94 12.03
CA ALA A 93 -20.13 -2.78 11.33
C ALA A 93 -20.13 -1.49 12.17
N ALA A 94 -20.23 -1.60 13.50
CA ALA A 94 -20.18 -0.42 14.38
C ALA A 94 -18.76 0.16 14.43
N ALA A 95 -17.75 -0.70 14.58
CA ALA A 95 -16.36 -0.27 14.54
C ALA A 95 -15.98 0.37 13.19
N VAL A 96 -16.54 -0.12 12.08
CA VAL A 96 -16.33 0.49 10.75
C VAL A 96 -16.99 1.87 10.66
N ALA A 97 -18.20 2.03 11.19
CA ALA A 97 -18.86 3.33 11.25
C ALA A 97 -18.05 4.35 12.08
N ASP A 98 -17.50 3.94 13.22
CA ASP A 98 -16.66 4.80 14.06
C ASP A 98 -15.41 5.29 13.32
N ILE A 99 -14.78 4.42 12.51
CA ILE A 99 -13.64 4.79 11.67
C ILE A 99 -14.05 5.87 10.65
N LEU A 100 -15.20 5.69 9.99
CA LEU A 100 -15.72 6.63 8.99
C LEU A 100 -16.03 7.99 9.62
N ASP A 101 -16.65 8.00 10.80
CA ASP A 101 -16.99 9.23 11.52
C ASP A 101 -15.74 9.96 12.07
N GLY A 102 -14.66 9.22 12.31
CA GLY A 102 -13.36 9.77 12.70
C GLY A 102 -12.54 10.40 11.55
N LEU A 103 -12.84 10.08 10.28
CA LEU A 103 -12.06 10.57 9.12
C LEU A 103 -11.87 12.09 9.07
N PRO A 104 -12.89 12.93 9.35
CA PRO A 104 -12.73 14.38 9.33
C PRO A 104 -11.72 14.91 10.35
N GLY A 105 -11.53 14.19 11.47
CA GLY A 105 -10.58 14.56 12.52
C GLY A 105 -9.14 14.17 12.22
N LEU A 106 -8.89 13.32 11.22
CA LEU A 106 -7.55 12.86 10.86
C LEU A 106 -6.86 13.86 9.93
N ALA A 107 -5.58 14.13 10.21
CA ALA A 107 -4.71 14.87 9.30
C ALA A 107 -4.49 14.05 8.02
N GLU A 108 -4.41 14.71 6.85
CA GLU A 108 -4.28 14.03 5.55
C GLU A 108 -3.12 13.03 5.49
N ARG A 109 -1.98 13.39 6.10
CA ARG A 109 -0.79 12.53 6.17
C ARG A 109 -1.04 11.19 6.88
N ASP A 110 -2.01 11.18 7.81
CA ASP A 110 -2.31 10.04 8.68
C ASP A 110 -3.47 9.20 8.09
N ARG A 111 -4.26 9.76 7.15
CA ARG A 111 -5.36 9.05 6.47
C ARG A 111 -4.89 7.88 5.61
N GLY A 112 -3.70 7.96 5.03
CA GLY A 112 -3.14 6.86 4.23
C GLY A 112 -3.03 5.53 4.99
N SER A 113 -3.01 5.56 6.34
CA SER A 113 -3.02 4.35 7.16
C SER A 113 -4.36 3.62 7.17
N VAL A 114 -5.48 4.33 7.00
CA VAL A 114 -6.84 3.77 6.99
C VAL A 114 -7.37 3.51 5.58
N ASP A 115 -6.81 4.15 4.55
CA ASP A 115 -7.17 3.95 3.15
C ASP A 115 -7.25 2.47 2.74
N SER A 116 -6.16 1.73 2.98
CA SER A 116 -6.09 0.32 2.56
C SER A 116 -7.13 -0.55 3.27
N LEU A 117 -7.44 -0.23 4.54
CA LEU A 117 -8.45 -0.92 5.31
C LEU A 117 -9.86 -0.65 4.76
N LEU A 118 -10.19 0.61 4.52
CA LEU A 118 -11.52 1.00 4.02
C LEU A 118 -11.78 0.45 2.61
N LEU A 119 -10.79 0.49 1.73
CA LEU A 119 -10.90 -0.08 0.38
C LEU A 119 -11.03 -1.61 0.42
N MET A 120 -10.32 -2.28 1.34
CA MET A 120 -10.48 -3.72 1.56
C MET A 120 -11.90 -4.05 2.03
N LEU A 121 -12.41 -3.35 3.05
CA LEU A 121 -13.76 -3.57 3.57
C LEU A 121 -14.83 -3.28 2.51
N ALA A 122 -14.65 -2.25 1.69
CA ALA A 122 -15.57 -1.94 0.60
C ALA A 122 -15.55 -3.06 -0.44
N SER A 123 -14.38 -3.62 -0.73
CA SER A 123 -14.27 -4.79 -1.61
C SER A 123 -14.99 -6.00 -1.02
N VAL A 124 -14.88 -6.24 0.29
CA VAL A 124 -15.60 -7.33 0.98
C VAL A 124 -17.12 -7.11 0.92
N ALA A 125 -17.60 -5.89 1.17
CA ALA A 125 -19.02 -5.57 1.07
C ALA A 125 -19.57 -5.78 -0.35
N VAL A 126 -18.85 -5.31 -1.37
CA VAL A 126 -19.22 -5.54 -2.78
C VAL A 126 -19.22 -7.03 -3.12
N LEU A 127 -18.26 -7.79 -2.58
CA LEU A 127 -18.21 -9.23 -2.77
C LEU A 127 -19.40 -9.93 -2.11
N GLN A 128 -19.76 -9.52 -0.90
CA GLN A 128 -20.93 -10.03 -0.18
C GLN A 128 -22.23 -9.77 -0.93
N GLU A 129 -22.42 -8.55 -1.41
CA GLU A 129 -23.63 -8.16 -2.13
C GLU A 129 -23.81 -8.97 -3.42
N ARG A 130 -22.71 -9.18 -4.16
CA ARG A 130 -22.76 -9.78 -5.48
C ARG A 130 -22.71 -11.30 -5.50
N TRP A 131 -22.06 -11.92 -4.51
CA TRP A 131 -21.82 -13.36 -4.49
C TRP A 131 -22.21 -14.06 -3.19
N GLY A 132 -22.56 -13.33 -2.12
CA GLY A 132 -22.92 -13.90 -0.82
C GLY A 132 -21.80 -14.76 -0.24
N LEU A 133 -20.77 -14.11 0.33
CA LEU A 133 -19.67 -14.80 1.02
C LEU A 133 -20.18 -15.60 2.23
#